data_AF-A0AAV5LP85-F1
#
_entry.id   AF-A0AAV5LP85-F1
#
_cell.length_a   1.000
_cell.length_b   1.000
_cell.length_c   1.000
_cell.angle_alpha   90.00
_cell.angle_beta   90.00
_cell.angle_gamma   90.00
#
_symmetry.space_group_name_H-M   'P 1'
#
loop_
_entity.id
_entity.type
_entity.pdbx_description
1 polymer ?
#
loop_
_entity_poly.entity_id
_entity_poly.type
_entity_poly.pdbx_seq_one_letter_code
_entity_poly.pdbx_strand_id
1 'polypeptide(L)'
;MQSAEWSIYILLNGRDFYNYTLAMEDSVFLTRTVNVGVTALVTDAATAIFGEVGVRATIGVAILLLTEITPKSIAVHNPTELARSGVRPVAWLSLILYPVGRIVTYLSMGMLKLLGLKGKSEPYVTEDELKLMLGGAELSGAIEEEEQDMIENVLEIKDTHVREVETPLVDMVAIDASATLVDFQHLWVTHKVRNW
;
A
#
# COMPACT_ATOMS: atom_id res chain seq x y z
N MET A 1 3.34 -15.71 16.95
CA MET A 1 3.74 -16.72 15.94
C MET A 1 3.10 -16.37 14.60
N GLN A 2 1.78 -16.16 14.56
CA GLN A 2 1.06 -15.63 13.40
C GLN A 2 1.64 -14.30 12.86
N SER A 3 1.99 -13.32 13.68
CA SER A 3 2.48 -12.02 13.18
C SER A 3 3.77 -12.09 12.36
N ALA A 4 4.64 -13.07 12.60
CA ALA A 4 5.86 -13.28 11.83
C ALA A 4 5.59 -14.07 10.54
N GLU A 5 4.64 -14.98 10.57
CA GLU A 5 4.15 -15.68 9.37
C GLU A 5 3.44 -14.70 8.44
N TRP A 6 2.65 -13.75 8.96
CA TRP A 6 2.04 -12.67 8.18
C TRP A 6 3.07 -11.69 7.62
N SER A 7 4.13 -11.34 8.37
CA SER A 7 5.24 -10.56 7.80
C SER A 7 5.95 -11.30 6.66
N ILE A 8 6.17 -12.61 6.79
CA ILE A 8 6.73 -13.45 5.71
C ILE A 8 5.75 -13.61 4.54
N TYR A 9 4.45 -13.73 4.81
CA TYR A 9 3.40 -13.87 3.80
C TYR A 9 3.18 -12.58 3.02
N ILE A 10 3.25 -11.42 3.67
CA ILE A 10 3.23 -10.10 3.02
C ILE A 10 4.49 -9.89 2.19
N LEU A 11 5.67 -10.31 2.69
CA LEU A 11 6.92 -10.31 1.92
C LEU A 11 6.87 -11.24 0.69
N LEU A 12 6.10 -12.34 0.75
CA LEU A 12 6.00 -13.34 -0.32
C LEU A 12 4.86 -13.09 -1.32
N ASN A 13 3.72 -12.52 -0.89
CA ASN A 13 2.49 -12.38 -1.69
C ASN A 13 2.03 -10.92 -1.93
N GLY A 14 2.44 -9.93 -1.13
CA GLY A 14 2.15 -8.50 -1.35
C GLY A 14 3.15 -7.83 -2.29
N ARG A 15 3.58 -8.58 -3.31
CA ARG A 15 4.96 -8.66 -3.76
C ARG A 15 5.44 -7.51 -4.64
N ASP A 16 4.54 -6.65 -5.13
CA ASP A 16 4.90 -5.63 -6.10
C ASP A 16 5.01 -4.25 -5.42
N PHE A 17 3.93 -3.65 -4.92
CA PHE A 17 3.97 -2.25 -4.45
C PHE A 17 4.87 -2.01 -3.23
N TYR A 18 4.71 -2.77 -2.13
CA TYR A 18 5.52 -2.60 -0.92
C TYR A 18 6.99 -2.94 -1.16
N ASN A 19 7.28 -3.97 -1.96
CA ASN A 19 8.66 -4.27 -2.37
C ASN A 19 9.23 -3.19 -3.28
N TYR A 20 8.43 -2.51 -4.12
CA TYR A 20 8.90 -1.35 -4.87
C TYR A 20 9.19 -0.17 -3.94
N THR A 21 8.35 0.12 -2.94
CA THR A 21 8.60 1.24 -2.01
C THR A 21 9.80 0.98 -1.11
N LEU A 22 9.89 -0.23 -0.53
CA LEU A 22 11.01 -0.63 0.34
C LEU A 22 12.30 -0.84 -0.47
N ALA A 23 12.23 -1.42 -1.68
CA ALA A 23 13.41 -1.50 -2.56
C ALA A 23 13.83 -0.12 -3.10
N MET A 24 12.91 0.83 -3.26
CA MET A 24 13.23 2.22 -3.60
C MET A 24 13.90 2.91 -2.42
N GLU A 25 13.38 2.78 -1.19
CA GLU A 25 14.04 3.32 0.02
C GLU A 25 15.40 2.67 0.28
N ASP A 26 15.51 1.35 0.17
CA ASP A 26 16.76 0.60 0.36
C ASP A 26 17.77 0.88 -0.76
N SER A 27 17.32 1.01 -2.01
CA SER A 27 18.15 1.46 -3.13
C SER A 27 18.66 2.89 -2.91
N VAL A 28 17.80 3.78 -2.39
CA VAL A 28 18.19 5.14 -2.01
C VAL A 28 19.17 5.14 -0.84
N PHE A 29 19.02 4.26 0.15
CA PHE A 29 19.96 4.11 1.27
C PHE A 29 21.33 3.58 0.83
N LEU A 30 21.34 2.55 -0.02
CA LEU A 30 22.56 2.00 -0.60
C LEU A 30 23.25 3.04 -1.49
N THR A 31 22.49 3.76 -2.31
CA THR A 31 23.01 4.86 -3.14
C THR A 31 23.60 5.96 -2.27
N ARG A 32 22.92 6.39 -1.20
CA ARG A 32 23.43 7.42 -0.27
C ARG A 32 24.71 6.99 0.44
N THR A 33 24.81 5.73 0.88
CA THR A 33 26.00 5.20 1.56
C THR A 33 27.20 5.14 0.63
N VAL A 34 27.01 4.63 -0.59
CA VAL A 34 28.06 4.61 -1.62
C VAL A 34 28.45 6.03 -2.02
N ASN A 35 27.48 6.95 -2.12
CA ASN A 35 27.70 8.33 -2.51
C ASN A 35 28.60 9.08 -1.50
N VAL A 36 28.40 8.88 -0.19
CA VAL A 36 29.28 9.49 0.84
C VAL A 36 30.73 9.02 0.68
N GLY A 37 30.95 7.72 0.42
CA GLY A 37 32.29 7.16 0.21
C GLY A 37 32.95 7.65 -1.08
N VAL A 38 32.21 7.64 -2.20
CA VAL A 38 32.71 8.10 -3.51
C VAL A 38 32.97 9.59 -3.50
N THR A 39 32.09 10.40 -2.89
CA THR A 39 32.29 11.85 -2.76
C THR A 39 33.58 12.17 -2.01
N ALA A 40 33.89 11.45 -0.92
CA ALA A 40 35.14 11.65 -0.18
C ALA A 40 36.38 11.34 -1.03
N LEU A 41 36.39 10.22 -1.76
CA LEU A 41 37.51 9.82 -2.62
C LEU A 41 37.69 10.75 -3.82
N VAL A 42 36.59 11.15 -4.46
CA VAL A 42 36.64 12.08 -5.59
C VAL A 42 37.07 13.47 -5.14
N THR A 43 36.66 13.92 -3.95
CA THR A 43 37.12 15.20 -3.37
C THR A 43 38.62 15.17 -3.12
N ASP A 44 39.16 14.07 -2.60
CA ASP A 44 40.59 13.90 -2.37
C ASP A 44 41.39 13.91 -3.70
N ALA A 45 40.96 13.12 -4.69
CA ALA A 45 41.59 13.07 -6.01
C ALA A 45 41.47 14.40 -6.78
N ALA A 46 40.33 15.08 -6.67
CA ALA A 46 40.08 16.38 -7.28
C ALA A 46 41.02 17.46 -6.74
N THR A 47 41.21 17.47 -5.43
CA THR A 47 42.08 18.43 -4.73
C THR A 47 43.53 18.21 -5.11
N ALA A 48 43.95 16.95 -5.29
CA ALA A 48 45.29 16.58 -5.72
C ALA A 48 45.61 16.98 -7.18
N ILE A 49 44.63 16.95 -8.09
CA ILE A 49 44.87 17.17 -9.52
C ILE A 49 44.70 18.64 -9.92
N PHE A 50 43.77 19.38 -9.30
CA PHE A 50 43.34 20.68 -9.83
C PHE A 50 43.49 21.89 -8.87
N GLY A 51 43.90 21.68 -7.62
CA GLY A 51 44.09 22.76 -6.64
C GLY A 51 42.78 23.39 -6.11
N GLU A 52 42.89 24.17 -5.03
CA GLU A 52 41.79 24.55 -4.12
C GLU A 52 40.62 25.35 -4.73
N VAL A 53 40.83 26.13 -5.79
CA VAL A 53 39.93 27.25 -6.12
C VAL A 53 39.13 27.06 -7.43
N GLY A 54 39.59 26.28 -8.40
CA GLY A 54 38.96 26.22 -9.73
C GLY A 54 37.86 25.17 -9.91
N VAL A 55 37.78 24.18 -9.02
CA VAL A 55 37.23 22.86 -9.41
C VAL A 55 36.06 22.37 -8.55
N ARG A 56 35.76 23.07 -7.45
CA ARG A 56 34.74 22.65 -6.49
C ARG A 56 33.31 22.62 -7.06
N ALA A 57 32.96 23.53 -7.97
CA ALA A 57 31.61 23.58 -8.55
C ALA A 57 31.41 22.51 -9.63
N THR A 58 32.33 22.41 -10.59
CA THR A 58 32.23 21.45 -11.70
C THR A 58 32.33 20.00 -11.21
N ILE A 59 33.20 19.73 -10.23
CA ILE A 59 33.30 18.40 -9.63
C ILE A 59 32.12 18.10 -8.71
N GLY A 60 31.61 19.08 -7.96
CA GLY A 60 30.39 18.89 -7.18
C GLY A 60 29.20 18.49 -8.06
N VAL A 61 29.03 19.15 -9.21
CA VAL A 61 27.99 18.81 -10.19
C VAL A 61 28.24 17.44 -10.82
N ALA A 62 29.49 17.12 -11.19
CA ALA A 62 29.82 15.82 -11.77
C ALA A 62 29.63 14.66 -10.78
N ILE A 63 30.02 14.85 -9.52
CA ILE A 63 29.74 13.89 -8.43
C ILE A 63 28.24 13.71 -8.33
N LEU A 64 27.48 14.79 -8.11
CA LEU A 64 26.03 14.71 -7.91
C LEU A 64 25.30 14.07 -9.09
N LEU A 65 25.74 14.33 -10.32
CA LEU A 65 25.22 13.65 -11.50
C LEU A 65 25.52 12.14 -11.47
N LEU A 66 26.79 11.76 -11.28
CA LEU A 66 27.22 10.36 -11.38
C LEU A 66 26.81 9.49 -10.19
N THR A 67 26.67 10.08 -9.01
CA THR A 67 26.48 9.34 -7.75
C THR A 67 25.08 9.44 -7.18
N GLU A 68 24.33 10.50 -7.48
CA GLU A 68 22.97 10.71 -6.97
C GLU A 68 21.94 10.57 -8.09
N ILE A 69 22.10 11.32 -9.19
CA ILE A 69 21.07 11.44 -10.24
C ILE A 69 21.07 10.22 -11.17
N THR A 70 22.23 9.83 -11.71
CA THR A 70 22.33 8.71 -12.66
C THR A 70 21.91 7.38 -12.03
N PRO A 71 22.35 6.99 -10.82
CA PRO A 71 21.92 5.73 -10.22
C PRO A 71 20.43 5.71 -9.89
N LYS A 72 19.87 6.83 -9.38
CA LYS A 72 18.42 6.96 -9.15
C LYS A 72 17.61 6.84 -10.44
N SER A 73 18.07 7.47 -11.51
CA SER A 73 17.41 7.38 -12.81
C SER A 73 17.40 5.93 -13.32
N ILE A 74 18.52 5.22 -13.21
CA ILE A 74 18.60 3.79 -13.56
C ILE A 74 17.69 2.94 -12.67
N ALA A 75 17.58 3.26 -11.36
CA ALA A 75 16.69 2.57 -10.43
C ALA A 75 15.21 2.75 -10.76
N VAL A 76 14.80 3.93 -11.24
CA VAL A 76 13.43 4.20 -11.67
C VAL A 76 13.11 3.48 -12.99
N HIS A 77 14.08 3.38 -13.91
CA HIS A 77 13.86 2.74 -15.20
C HIS A 77 13.96 1.20 -15.17
N ASN A 78 14.79 0.63 -14.28
CA ASN A 78 14.97 -0.82 -14.13
C ASN A 78 14.86 -1.27 -12.66
N PRO A 79 13.69 -1.09 -12.02
CA PRO A 79 13.54 -1.34 -10.59
C PRO A 79 13.68 -2.83 -10.24
N THR A 80 13.27 -3.74 -11.13
CA THR A 80 13.21 -5.18 -10.88
C THR A 80 14.59 -5.83 -10.75
N GLU A 81 15.55 -5.46 -11.61
CA GLU A 81 16.90 -6.03 -11.59
C GLU A 81 17.72 -5.52 -10.41
N LEU A 82 17.58 -4.22 -10.09
CA LEU A 82 18.25 -3.61 -8.96
C LEU A 82 17.69 -4.12 -7.63
N ALA A 83 16.37 -4.23 -7.50
CA ALA A 83 15.72 -4.84 -6.33
C ALA A 83 16.23 -6.28 -6.11
N ARG A 84 16.35 -7.08 -7.17
CA ARG A 84 16.84 -8.47 -7.07
C ARG A 84 18.27 -8.56 -6.52
N SER A 85 19.12 -7.59 -6.83
CA SER A 85 20.50 -7.53 -6.31
C SER A 85 20.57 -7.05 -4.85
N GLY A 86 19.72 -6.07 -4.48
CA GLY A 86 19.66 -5.50 -3.13
C GLY A 86 18.95 -6.37 -2.09
N VAL A 87 18.04 -7.25 -2.53
CA VAL A 87 17.30 -8.16 -1.63
C VAL A 87 18.22 -9.05 -0.79
N ARG A 88 19.35 -9.51 -1.33
CA ARG A 88 20.26 -10.43 -0.63
C ARG A 88 20.93 -9.80 0.61
N PRO A 89 21.62 -8.65 0.52
CA PRO A 89 22.20 -8.01 1.70
C PRO A 89 21.15 -7.55 2.72
N VAL A 90 20.00 -7.06 2.27
CA VAL A 90 18.90 -6.63 3.16
C VAL A 90 18.33 -7.83 3.93
N ALA A 91 18.10 -8.97 3.26
CA ALA A 91 17.64 -10.19 3.91
C ALA A 91 18.62 -10.71 4.97
N TRP A 92 19.93 -10.63 4.69
CA TRP A 92 20.98 -10.98 5.65
C TRP A 92 20.99 -10.06 6.87
N LEU A 93 20.86 -8.75 6.65
CA LEU A 93 20.82 -7.78 7.74
C LEU A 93 19.56 -7.96 8.60
N SER A 94 18.41 -8.20 7.95
CA SER A 94 17.14 -8.50 8.62
C SER A 94 17.25 -9.74 9.49
N LEU A 95 17.92 -10.80 9.03
CA LEU A 95 18.14 -12.02 9.82
C LEU A 95 18.95 -11.74 11.11
N ILE A 96 19.97 -10.88 11.03
CA ILE A 96 20.81 -10.52 12.18
C ILE A 96 20.05 -9.61 13.15
N LEU A 97 19.26 -8.66 12.64
CA LEU A 97 18.50 -7.71 13.45
C LEU A 97 17.20 -8.30 14.01
N TYR A 98 16.67 -9.36 13.42
CA TYR A 98 15.46 -10.05 13.86
C TYR A 98 15.45 -10.41 15.36
N PRO A 99 16.48 -11.07 15.93
CA PRO A 99 16.51 -11.38 17.37
C PRO A 99 16.50 -10.12 18.25
N VAL A 100 17.19 -9.05 17.81
CA VAL A 100 17.22 -7.77 18.53
C VAL A 100 15.82 -7.16 18.56
N GLY A 101 15.15 -7.11 17.41
CA GLY A 101 13.77 -6.62 17.31
C GLY A 101 12.82 -7.39 18.23
N ARG A 102 12.93 -8.72 18.28
CA ARG A 102 12.10 -9.56 19.17
C ARG A 102 12.30 -9.24 20.64
N ILE A 103 13.54 -9.05 21.09
CA ILE A 103 13.84 -8.68 22.48
C ILE A 103 13.17 -7.35 22.83
N VAL A 104 13.31 -6.35 21.95
CA VAL A 104 12.69 -5.04 22.13
C VAL A 104 11.17 -5.17 22.21
N THR A 105 10.54 -5.91 21.29
CA THR A 105 9.10 -6.15 21.30
C THR A 105 8.63 -6.80 22.61
N TYR A 106 9.36 -7.81 23.12
CA TYR A 106 9.04 -8.44 24.39
C TYR A 106 9.13 -7.47 25.57
N LEU A 107 10.16 -6.62 25.58
CA LEU A 107 10.32 -5.59 26.59
C LEU A 107 9.15 -4.59 26.55
N SER A 108 8.81 -4.10 25.36
CA SER A 108 7.70 -3.17 25.14
C SER A 108 6.36 -3.76 25.58
N MET A 109 6.06 -5.02 25.21
CA MET A 109 4.84 -5.71 25.64
C MET A 109 4.81 -5.93 27.16
N GLY A 110 5.96 -6.21 27.78
CA GLY A 110 6.09 -6.30 29.23
C GLY A 110 5.77 -4.96 29.92
N MET A 111 6.29 -3.86 29.38
CA MET A 111 6.00 -2.51 29.88
C MET A 111 4.53 -2.13 29.70
N LEU A 112 3.94 -2.39 28.53
CA LEU A 112 2.52 -2.12 28.27
C LEU A 112 1.62 -2.91 29.23
N LYS A 113 1.98 -4.15 29.55
CA LYS A 113 1.27 -4.98 30.53
C LYS A 113 1.38 -4.43 31.95
N LEU A 114 2.56 -3.91 32.34
CA LEU A 114 2.75 -3.23 33.64
C LEU A 114 1.92 -1.95 33.76
N LEU A 115 1.73 -1.24 32.65
CA LEU A 115 0.89 -0.04 32.57
C LEU A 115 -0.61 -0.33 32.42
N GLY A 116 -1.02 -1.61 32.41
CA GLY A 116 -2.43 -2.01 32.27
C GLY A 116 -3.02 -1.77 30.87
N LEU A 117 -2.20 -1.43 29.88
CA LEU A 117 -2.62 -1.22 28.50
C LEU A 117 -2.73 -2.56 27.79
N LYS A 118 -3.97 -3.02 27.58
CA LYS A 118 -4.22 -4.19 26.72
C LYS A 118 -3.91 -3.79 25.29
N GLY A 119 -2.96 -4.48 24.65
CA GLY A 119 -2.72 -4.33 23.22
C GLY A 119 -4.03 -4.58 22.48
N LYS A 120 -4.56 -3.55 21.82
CA LYS A 120 -5.66 -3.72 20.88
C LYS A 120 -5.08 -4.48 19.69
N SER A 121 -5.65 -5.64 19.39
CA SER A 121 -5.52 -6.27 18.09
C SER A 121 -6.32 -5.41 17.12
N GLU A 122 -5.74 -4.31 16.65
CA GLU A 122 -6.32 -3.60 15.53
C GLU A 122 -6.28 -4.52 14.30
N PRO A 123 -7.32 -4.50 13.45
CA PRO A 123 -7.29 -5.20 12.17
C PRO A 123 -6.01 -4.83 11.43
N TYR A 124 -5.36 -5.81 10.80
CA TYR A 124 -4.15 -5.57 10.01
C TYR A 124 -4.37 -4.60 8.84
N VAL A 125 -5.62 -4.48 8.37
CA VAL A 125 -6.07 -3.51 7.37
C VAL A 125 -7.46 -3.04 7.81
N THR A 126 -7.67 -1.73 7.92
CA THR A 126 -8.99 -1.14 8.20
C THR A 126 -9.76 -0.92 6.90
N GLU A 127 -11.08 -0.72 7.00
CA GLU A 127 -11.90 -0.40 5.81
C GLU A 127 -11.43 0.88 5.12
N ASP A 128 -11.09 1.92 5.89
CA ASP A 128 -10.53 3.17 5.37
C ASP A 128 -9.21 2.95 4.63
N GLU A 129 -8.36 2.07 5.15
CA GLU A 129 -7.10 1.71 4.50
C GLU A 129 -7.34 0.91 3.22
N LEU A 130 -8.36 0.06 3.19
CA LEU A 130 -8.78 -0.70 2.01
C LEU A 130 -9.33 0.22 0.92
N LYS A 131 -10.13 1.23 1.28
CA LYS A 131 -10.60 2.29 0.35
C LYS A 131 -9.46 3.12 -0.23
N LEU A 132 -8.47 3.48 0.60
CA LEU A 132 -7.26 4.17 0.13
C LEU A 132 -6.46 3.33 -0.87
N MET A 133 -6.35 2.01 -0.65
CA MET A 133 -5.68 1.11 -1.59
C MET A 133 -6.45 0.98 -2.91
N LEU A 134 -7.78 0.96 -2.88
CA LEU A 134 -8.62 0.91 -4.08
C LEU A 134 -8.46 2.18 -4.93
N GLY A 135 -8.52 3.37 -4.34
CA GLY A 135 -8.25 4.62 -5.07
C GLY A 135 -6.83 4.69 -5.64
N GLY A 136 -5.84 4.09 -4.95
CA GLY A 136 -4.49 3.93 -5.49
C GLY A 136 -4.45 2.99 -6.72
N ALA A 137 -5.27 1.94 -6.73
CA ALA A 137 -5.37 0.99 -7.84
C ALA A 137 -6.03 1.62 -9.07
N GLU A 138 -7.09 2.41 -8.87
CA GLU A 138 -7.76 3.19 -9.92
C GLU A 138 -6.80 4.20 -10.56
N LEU A 139 -6.10 5.00 -9.75
CA LEU A 139 -5.09 5.96 -10.24
C LEU A 139 -3.93 5.30 -11.01
N SER A 140 -3.59 4.06 -10.66
CA SER A 140 -2.57 3.27 -11.36
C SER A 140 -3.08 2.64 -12.67
N GLY A 141 -4.38 2.72 -12.94
CA GLY A 141 -5.04 2.08 -14.07
C GLY A 141 -5.16 0.56 -13.93
N ALA A 142 -5.02 0.02 -12.72
CA ALA A 142 -5.13 -1.41 -12.47
C ALA A 142 -6.59 -1.89 -12.39
N ILE A 143 -7.51 -0.98 -12.06
CA ILE A 143 -8.96 -1.18 -12.03
C ILE A 143 -9.66 0.04 -12.66
N GLU A 144 -10.85 -0.17 -13.20
CA GLU A 144 -11.69 0.89 -13.75
C GLU A 144 -12.48 1.61 -12.64
N GLU A 145 -12.95 2.84 -12.90
CA GLU A 145 -13.76 3.63 -11.94
C GLU A 145 -15.03 2.87 -11.55
N GLU A 146 -15.68 2.22 -12.53
CA GLU A 146 -16.88 1.41 -12.26
C GLU A 146 -16.58 0.20 -11.35
N GLU A 147 -15.39 -0.40 -11.44
CA GLU A 147 -14.99 -1.53 -10.60
C GLU A 147 -14.73 -1.08 -9.15
N GLN A 148 -14.11 0.10 -8.98
CA GLN A 148 -13.95 0.72 -7.66
C GLN A 148 -15.31 0.99 -7.02
N ASP A 149 -16.21 1.66 -7.75
CA ASP A 149 -17.55 1.98 -7.27
C ASP A 149 -18.31 0.73 -6.84
N MET A 150 -18.21 -0.36 -7.61
CA MET A 150 -18.81 -1.64 -7.24
C MET A 150 -18.27 -2.18 -5.91
N ILE A 151 -16.95 -2.14 -5.71
CA ILE A 151 -16.32 -2.66 -4.49
C ILE A 151 -16.69 -1.79 -3.28
N GLU A 152 -16.69 -0.47 -3.43
CA GLU A 152 -17.12 0.46 -2.38
C GLU A 152 -18.58 0.22 -1.97
N ASN A 153 -19.48 0.07 -2.95
CA ASN A 153 -20.88 -0.27 -2.68
C ASN A 153 -21.04 -1.60 -1.92
N VAL A 154 -20.22 -2.61 -2.23
CA VAL A 154 -20.25 -3.90 -1.50
C VAL A 154 -19.81 -3.74 -0.04
N LEU A 155 -18.82 -2.87 0.22
CA LEU A 155 -18.40 -2.57 1.59
C LEU A 155 -19.52 -1.86 2.37
N GLU A 156 -20.21 -0.92 1.73
CA GLU A 156 -21.33 -0.17 2.34
C GLU A 156 -22.57 -1.03 2.61
N ILE A 157 -22.85 -2.04 1.76
CA ILE A 157 -23.97 -2.98 1.95
C ILE A 157 -23.89 -3.68 3.31
N LYS A 158 -22.69 -3.92 3.84
CA LYS A 158 -22.51 -4.52 5.16
C LYS A 158 -23.16 -3.70 6.27
N ASP A 159 -23.13 -2.38 6.15
CA ASP A 159 -23.64 -1.44 7.14
C ASP A 159 -25.01 -0.87 6.76
N THR A 160 -25.48 -1.13 5.54
CA THR A 160 -26.81 -0.76 5.06
C THR A 160 -27.89 -1.57 5.78
N HIS A 161 -28.81 -0.91 6.47
CA HIS A 161 -29.93 -1.59 7.11
C HIS A 161 -31.02 -1.97 6.09
N VAL A 162 -31.74 -3.07 6.32
CA VAL A 162 -32.87 -3.51 5.47
C VAL A 162 -33.89 -2.40 5.23
N ARG A 163 -34.11 -1.53 6.24
CA ARG A 163 -35.03 -0.38 6.14
C ARG A 163 -34.64 0.65 5.08
N GLU A 164 -33.36 0.70 4.71
CA GLU A 164 -32.82 1.64 3.73
C GLU A 164 -33.05 1.16 2.29
N VAL A 165 -33.31 -0.14 2.10
CA VAL A 165 -33.49 -0.76 0.77
C VAL A 165 -34.87 -1.39 0.56
N GLU A 166 -35.65 -1.61 1.63
CA GLU A 166 -37.00 -2.16 1.52
C GLU A 166 -37.98 -1.18 0.87
N THR A 167 -38.95 -1.70 0.12
CA THR A 167 -40.07 -0.89 -0.35
C THR A 167 -41.06 -0.68 0.81
N PRO A 168 -41.33 0.56 1.23
CA PRO A 168 -42.26 0.82 2.33
C PRO A 168 -43.64 0.21 2.08
N LEU A 169 -44.33 -0.22 3.14
CA LEU A 169 -45.70 -0.78 3.06
C LEU A 169 -46.70 0.12 2.32
N VAL A 170 -46.52 1.44 2.42
CA VAL A 170 -47.36 2.43 1.74
C VAL A 170 -47.14 2.48 0.23
N ASP A 171 -45.98 2.04 -0.25
CA ASP A 171 -45.59 2.01 -1.65
C ASP A 171 -45.71 0.60 -2.26
N MET A 172 -46.08 -0.41 -1.45
CA MET A 172 -46.31 -1.77 -1.93
C MET A 172 -47.66 -1.90 -2.61
N VAL A 173 -47.64 -2.45 -3.83
CA VAL A 173 -48.84 -2.88 -4.53
C VAL A 173 -49.15 -4.31 -4.12
N ALA A 174 -50.20 -4.50 -3.31
CA ALA A 174 -50.64 -5.80 -2.83
C ALA A 174 -52.00 -6.20 -3.43
N ILE A 175 -52.24 -7.51 -3.55
CA ILE A 175 -53.52 -8.09 -3.99
C ILE A 175 -53.97 -9.15 -2.99
N ASP A 176 -55.29 -9.27 -2.80
CA ASP A 176 -55.87 -10.27 -1.91
C ASP A 176 -55.67 -11.69 -2.44
N ALA A 177 -55.46 -12.67 -1.54
CA ALA A 177 -55.23 -14.06 -1.91
C ALA A 177 -56.45 -14.75 -2.57
N SER A 178 -57.65 -14.21 -2.36
CA SER A 178 -58.90 -14.69 -2.96
C SER A 178 -59.28 -13.95 -4.25
N ALA A 179 -58.44 -13.00 -4.71
CA ALA A 179 -58.71 -12.20 -5.91
C ALA A 179 -58.73 -13.07 -7.19
N THR A 180 -59.55 -12.65 -8.16
CA THR A 180 -59.67 -13.37 -9.43
C THR A 180 -58.54 -12.98 -10.39
N LEU A 181 -58.32 -13.81 -11.42
CA LEU A 181 -57.32 -13.52 -12.47
C LEU A 181 -57.59 -12.19 -13.18
N VAL A 182 -58.85 -11.79 -13.28
CA VAL A 182 -59.27 -10.51 -13.89
C VAL A 182 -58.83 -9.34 -13.03
N ASP A 183 -58.99 -9.44 -11.71
CA ASP A 183 -58.57 -8.41 -10.76
C ASP A 183 -57.04 -8.23 -10.79
N PHE A 184 -56.29 -9.33 -10.89
CA PHE A 184 -54.83 -9.29 -11.07
C PHE A 184 -54.43 -8.60 -12.39
N GLN A 185 -55.07 -8.94 -13.51
CA GLN A 185 -54.80 -8.29 -14.79
C GLN A 185 -55.05 -6.77 -14.73
N HIS A 186 -56.13 -6.36 -14.07
CA HIS A 186 -56.44 -4.94 -13.89
C HIS A 186 -55.39 -4.24 -13.02
N LEU A 187 -54.96 -4.87 -11.93
CA LEU A 187 -53.91 -4.37 -11.05
C LEU A 187 -52.57 -4.19 -11.81
N TRP A 188 -52.17 -5.18 -12.61
CA TRP A 188 -50.93 -5.20 -13.39
C TRP A 188 -50.89 -4.11 -14.47
N VAL A 189 -52.00 -3.87 -15.17
CA VAL A 189 -52.09 -2.82 -16.21
C VAL A 189 -52.04 -1.43 -15.59
N THR A 190 -52.65 -1.26 -14.41
CA THR A 190 -52.73 0.03 -13.72
C THR A 190 -51.41 0.39 -13.03
N HIS A 191 -50.78 -0.60 -12.39
CA HIS A 191 -49.49 -0.46 -11.74
C HIS A 191 -48.44 -1.14 -12.62
N LYS A 192 -48.04 -0.45 -13.69
CA LYS A 192 -46.97 -0.91 -14.58
C LYS A 192 -45.72 -1.11 -13.73
N VAL A 193 -45.41 -2.36 -13.40
CA VAL A 193 -44.23 -2.72 -12.62
C VAL A 193 -43.03 -2.12 -13.34
N ARG A 194 -42.33 -1.20 -12.66
CA ARG A 194 -41.20 -0.48 -13.22
C ARG A 194 -40.18 -1.53 -13.66
N ASN A 195 -39.91 -1.60 -14.96
CA ASN A 195 -38.91 -2.52 -15.51
C ASN A 195 -37.60 -2.25 -14.78
N TRP A 196 -37.09 -3.28 -14.10
CA TRP A 196 -35.72 -3.34 -13.60
C TRP A 196 -34.76 -3.50 -14.77
#